data_AF-A0A8S9SLW0-F1
#
_entry.id   AF-A0A8S9SLW0-F1
#
_cell.length_a   1.000
_cell.length_b   1.000
_cell.length_c   1.000
_cell.angle_alpha   90.00
_cell.angle_beta   90.00
_cell.angle_gamma   90.00
#
_symmetry.space_group_name_H-M   'P 1'
#
loop_
_entity.id
_entity.type
_entity.pdbx_description
1 polymer ?
#
loop_
_entity_poly.entity_id
_entity_poly.type
_entity_poly.pdbx_seq_one_letter_code
_entity_poly.pdbx_strand_id
1 'polypeptide(L)'
;MRDRYTTDWNDLIGIIANPGLHPKETFLLIYSLQATVHTIWRKRNSLRHGEMSHDVAVLVKFIDKAIRLKLLAVKGKGYKYFGEDLMTWFGSRED
;
A
#
# COMPACT_ATOMS: atom_id res chain seq x y z
N MET A 1 9.23 3.54 -11.94
CA MET A 1 8.34 2.44 -11.50
C MET A 1 7.46 1.88 -12.62
N ARG A 2 7.00 2.68 -13.60
CA ARG A 2 6.14 2.22 -14.71
C ARG A 2 6.76 1.09 -15.55
N ASP A 3 8.09 1.04 -15.70
CA ASP A 3 8.77 0.04 -16.54
C ASP A 3 8.99 -1.33 -15.85
N ARG A 4 8.54 -1.50 -14.60
CA ARG A 4 8.68 -2.74 -13.81
C ARG A 4 7.34 -3.26 -13.28
N TYR A 5 6.25 -2.96 -13.97
CA TYR A 5 4.95 -3.54 -13.62
C TYR A 5 4.95 -5.04 -13.87
N THR A 6 4.53 -5.80 -12.87
CA THR A 6 4.35 -7.25 -12.95
C THR A 6 3.17 -7.67 -12.09
N THR A 7 2.50 -8.73 -12.50
CA THR A 7 1.48 -9.43 -11.72
C THR A 7 1.97 -10.78 -11.21
N ASP A 8 3.20 -11.18 -11.56
CA ASP A 8 3.81 -12.40 -11.07
C ASP A 8 4.24 -12.25 -9.61
N TRP A 9 3.86 -13.23 -8.79
CA TRP A 9 4.11 -13.18 -7.35
C TRP A 9 5.59 -13.32 -6.99
N ASN A 10 6.34 -14.16 -7.70
CA ASN A 10 7.77 -14.36 -7.42
C ASN A 10 8.57 -13.13 -7.81
N ASP A 11 8.22 -12.49 -8.93
CA ASP A 11 8.80 -11.22 -9.35
C ASP A 11 8.50 -10.11 -8.33
N LEU A 12 7.25 -10.01 -7.84
CA LEU A 12 6.87 -9.05 -6.80
C LEU A 12 7.70 -9.23 -5.52
N ILE A 13 7.88 -10.47 -5.07
CA ILE A 13 8.73 -10.79 -3.91
C ILE A 13 10.19 -10.44 -4.19
N GLY A 14 10.70 -10.72 -5.39
CA GLY A 14 12.05 -10.34 -5.80
C GLY A 14 12.27 -8.83 -5.79
N ILE A 15 11.30 -8.04 -6.25
CA ILE A 15 11.33 -6.57 -6.20
C ILE A 15 11.33 -6.09 -4.75
N ILE A 16 10.45 -6.63 -3.91
CA ILE A 16 10.32 -6.23 -2.49
C ILE A 16 11.58 -6.57 -1.69
N ALA A 17 12.19 -7.72 -1.96
CA ALA A 17 13.41 -8.17 -1.30
C ALA A 17 14.68 -7.47 -1.79
N ASN A 18 14.59 -6.63 -2.83
CA ASN A 18 15.74 -5.97 -3.43
C ASN A 18 16.30 -4.86 -2.50
N PRO A 19 17.54 -5.01 -1.99
CA PRO A 19 18.15 -4.01 -1.10
C PRO A 19 18.53 -2.70 -1.81
N GLY A 20 18.51 -2.67 -3.15
CA GLY A 20 18.88 -1.51 -3.96
C GLY A 20 17.76 -0.49 -4.22
N LEU A 21 16.53 -0.73 -3.73
CA LEU A 21 15.43 0.23 -3.89
C LEU A 21 15.61 1.44 -2.97
N HIS A 22 15.26 2.62 -3.47
CA HIS A 22 15.33 3.83 -2.66
C HIS A 22 14.38 3.71 -1.45
N PRO A 23 14.77 4.12 -0.23
CA PRO A 23 13.98 3.88 0.99
C PRO A 23 12.50 4.31 0.90
N LYS A 24 12.23 5.39 0.16
CA LYS A 24 10.89 5.91 -0.17
C LYS A 24 10.04 4.92 -0.97
N GLU A 25 10.60 4.41 -2.05
CA GLU A 25 9.96 3.43 -2.94
C GLU A 25 9.72 2.11 -2.21
N THR A 26 10.72 1.67 -1.43
CA THR A 26 10.64 0.49 -0.59
C THR A 26 9.51 0.61 0.43
N PHE A 27 9.42 1.75 1.12
CA PHE A 27 8.37 1.99 2.12
C PHE A 27 6.97 1.94 1.48
N LEU A 28 6.76 2.69 0.40
CA LEU A 28 5.48 2.74 -0.29
C LEU A 28 5.07 1.36 -0.83
N LEU A 29 6.00 0.64 -1.46
CA LEU A 29 5.75 -0.68 -2.02
C LEU A 29 5.37 -1.70 -0.93
N ILE A 30 6.21 -1.82 0.11
CA ILE A 30 6.00 -2.79 1.19
C ILE A 30 4.73 -2.47 1.95
N TYR A 31 4.51 -1.20 2.31
CA TYR A 31 3.34 -0.83 3.10
C TYR A 31 2.05 -0.97 2.29
N SER A 32 2.07 -0.69 0.98
CA SER A 32 0.93 -0.93 0.10
C SER A 32 0.56 -2.40 0.02
N LEU A 33 1.56 -3.30 -0.08
CA LEU A 33 1.32 -4.73 -0.03
C LEU A 33 0.73 -5.16 1.31
N GLN A 34 1.31 -4.70 2.42
CA GLN A 34 0.82 -4.99 3.78
C GLN A 34 -0.65 -4.55 3.96
N ALA A 35 -0.99 -3.33 3.56
CA ALA A 35 -2.35 -2.79 3.63
C ALA A 35 -3.33 -3.60 2.77
N THR A 36 -2.88 -4.04 1.58
CA THR A 36 -3.69 -4.86 0.67
C THR A 36 -3.96 -6.23 1.26
N VAL A 37 -2.92 -6.94 1.70
CA VAL A 37 -3.04 -8.27 2.33
C VAL A 37 -3.91 -8.20 3.59
N HIS A 38 -3.71 -7.19 4.44
CA HIS A 38 -4.53 -7.00 5.62
C HIS A 38 -6.01 -6.77 5.28
N THR A 39 -6.30 -5.93 4.28
CA THR A 39 -7.68 -5.66 3.84
C THR A 39 -8.36 -6.92 3.30
N ILE A 40 -7.65 -7.73 2.51
CA ILE A 40 -8.15 -9.01 1.99
C ILE A 40 -8.43 -9.97 3.14
N TRP A 41 -7.48 -10.11 4.07
CA TRP A 41 -7.65 -10.96 5.26
C TRP A 41 -8.87 -10.52 6.06
N ARG A 42 -9.01 -9.22 6.36
CA ARG A 42 -10.15 -8.64 7.08
C ARG A 42 -11.46 -8.98 6.37
N LYS A 43 -11.57 -8.76 5.05
CA LYS A 43 -12.77 -9.10 4.28
C LYS A 43 -13.12 -10.58 4.41
N ARG A 44 -12.13 -11.47 4.24
CA ARG A 44 -12.35 -12.92 4.38
C ARG A 44 -12.79 -13.28 5.80
N ASN A 45 -12.26 -12.62 6.82
CA ASN A 45 -12.63 -12.85 8.20
C ASN A 45 -14.07 -12.38 8.49
N SER A 46 -14.45 -11.18 8.04
CA SER A 46 -15.82 -10.66 8.13
C SER A 46 -16.84 -11.62 7.51
N LEU A 47 -16.55 -12.14 6.31
CA LEU A 47 -17.40 -13.12 5.64
C LEU A 47 -17.54 -14.42 6.44
N ARG A 48 -16.47 -14.89 7.10
CA ARG A 48 -16.52 -16.07 7.99
C ARG A 48 -17.39 -15.86 9.21
N HIS A 49 -17.56 -14.61 9.66
CA HIS A 49 -18.43 -14.25 10.78
C HIS A 49 -19.86 -13.86 10.36
N GLY A 50 -20.23 -14.06 9.09
CA GLY A 50 -21.58 -13.77 8.59
C GLY A 50 -21.84 -12.28 8.31
N GLU A 51 -20.81 -11.44 8.30
CA GLU A 51 -20.95 -10.05 7.86
C GLU A 51 -21.16 -9.98 6.34
N MET A 52 -21.83 -8.92 5.89
CA MET A 52 -22.13 -8.72 4.47
C MET A 52 -20.86 -8.47 3.64
N SER A 53 -20.86 -8.93 2.40
CA SER A 53 -19.75 -8.74 1.48
C SER A 53 -19.56 -7.26 1.16
N HIS A 54 -18.36 -6.75 1.40
CA HIS A 54 -17.97 -5.42 0.98
C HIS A 54 -17.56 -5.42 -0.50
N ASP A 55 -18.05 -4.42 -1.24
CA ASP A 55 -17.64 -4.15 -2.62
C ASP A 55 -16.13 -3.89 -2.70
N VAL A 56 -15.51 -4.31 -3.80
CA VAL A 56 -14.09 -4.08 -4.11
C VAL A 56 -13.76 -2.58 -4.03
N ALA A 57 -14.66 -1.71 -4.49
CA ALA A 57 -14.47 -0.25 -4.39
C ALA A 57 -14.28 0.23 -2.94
N VAL A 58 -14.97 -0.41 -1.99
CA VAL A 58 -14.83 -0.10 -0.56
C VAL A 58 -13.47 -0.56 -0.03
N LEU A 59 -13.01 -1.74 -0.44
CA LEU A 59 -11.68 -2.25 -0.07
C LEU A 59 -10.56 -1.34 -0.58
N VAL A 60 -10.66 -0.87 -1.82
CA VAL A 60 -9.69 0.06 -2.41
C VAL A 60 -9.63 1.36 -1.60
N LYS A 61 -10.78 1.89 -1.17
CA LYS A 61 -10.85 3.07 -0.28
C LYS A 61 -10.21 2.79 1.08
N PHE A 62 -10.40 1.60 1.65
CA PHE A 62 -9.75 1.22 2.92
C PHE A 62 -8.23 1.18 2.78
N ILE A 63 -7.72 0.57 1.71
CA ILE A 63 -6.27 0.49 1.43
C ILE A 63 -5.70 1.90 1.28
N ASP A 64 -6.33 2.75 0.47
CA ASP A 64 -5.91 4.14 0.29
C ASP A 64 -5.88 4.92 1.61
N LYS A 65 -6.95 4.83 2.39
CA LYS A 65 -7.04 5.50 3.68
C LYS A 65 -5.97 5.01 4.66
N ALA A 66 -5.69 3.70 4.70
CA ALA A 66 -4.65 3.13 5.55
C ALA A 66 -3.25 3.68 5.19
N ILE A 67 -2.95 3.74 3.88
CA ILE A 67 -1.66 4.25 3.39
C ILE A 67 -1.51 5.74 3.68
N ARG A 68 -2.54 6.55 3.40
CA ARG A 68 -2.55 7.99 3.74
C ARG A 68 -2.36 8.24 5.23
N LEU A 69 -3.11 7.53 6.09
CA LEU A 69 -3.01 7.68 7.54
C LEU A 69 -1.62 7.31 8.04
N LYS A 70 -1.01 6.25 7.49
CA LYS A 70 0.36 5.88 7.83
C LYS A 70 1.35 6.96 7.41
N LEU A 71 1.26 7.45 6.18
CA LEU A 71 2.15 8.51 5.69
C LEU A 71 2.04 9.78 6.54
N LEU A 72 0.82 10.19 6.92
CA LEU A 72 0.59 11.31 7.83
C LEU A 72 1.20 11.07 9.22
N ALA A 73 0.98 9.88 9.80
CA ALA A 73 1.51 9.54 11.11
C ALA A 73 3.05 9.52 11.14
N VAL A 74 3.67 9.09 10.04
CA VAL A 74 5.13 9.00 9.94
C VAL A 74 5.74 10.36 9.58
N LYS A 75 5.07 11.22 8.79
CA LYS A 75 5.45 12.63 8.58
C LYS A 75 5.56 13.40 9.89
N GLY A 76 4.65 13.16 10.85
CA GLY A 76 4.69 13.74 12.19
C GLY A 76 5.93 13.40 13.01
N LYS A 77 6.75 12.42 12.59
CA LYS A 77 7.99 12.01 13.27
C LYS A 77 9.24 12.75 12.78
N GLY A 78 9.11 13.73 11.87
CA GLY A 78 10.19 14.68 11.53
C GLY A 78 11.19 14.22 10.46
N TYR A 79 11.01 13.04 9.85
CA TYR A 79 11.86 12.61 8.74
C TYR A 79 11.37 13.22 7.41
N LYS A 80 12.21 14.04 6.77
CA LYS A 80 11.88 14.82 5.55
C LYS A 80 11.34 13.97 4.39
N TYR A 81 11.82 12.75 4.21
CA TYR A 81 11.46 11.93 3.05
C TYR A 81 9.99 11.45 3.05
N PHE A 82 9.31 11.37 4.21
CA PHE A 82 7.90 10.97 4.25
C PHE A 82 6.92 12.05 3.77
N GLY A 83 7.34 13.32 3.78
CA GLY A 83 6.56 14.39 3.16
C GLY A 83 6.49 14.24 1.65
N GLU A 84 7.59 13.80 1.03
CA GLU A 84 7.68 13.52 -0.39
C GLU A 84 6.91 12.23 -0.75
N ASP A 85 6.96 11.19 0.09
CA ASP A 85 6.20 9.95 -0.10
C ASP A 85 4.68 10.18 -0.16
N LEU A 86 4.18 11.15 0.60
CA LEU A 86 2.78 11.57 0.58
C LEU A 86 2.41 12.20 -0.77
N MET A 87 3.28 13.05 -1.32
CA MET A 87 3.07 13.65 -2.65
C MET A 87 3.17 12.59 -3.75
N THR A 88 4.11 11.65 -3.65
CA THR A 88 4.24 10.52 -4.58
C THR A 88 3.00 9.64 -4.58
N TRP A 89 2.41 9.37 -3.41
CA TRP A 89 1.17 8.59 -3.31
C TRP A 89 -0.06 9.32 -3.86
N PHE A 90 -0.14 10.65 -3.67
CA PHE A 90 -1.24 11.42 -4.26
C PHE A 90 -1.11 11.52 -5.78
N GLY A 91 0.08 11.79 -6.29
CA GLY A 91 0.33 11.88 -7.74
C GLY A 91 0.15 10.55 -8.48
N SER A 92 0.27 9.40 -7.81
CA SER A 92 -0.01 8.09 -8.44
C SER A 92 -1.50 7.78 -8.64
N ARG A 93 -2.40 8.70 -8.21
CA ARG A 93 -3.86 8.54 -8.29
C ARG A 93 -4.56 9.60 -9.14
N GLU A 94 -3.83 10.49 -9.81
CA GLU A 94 -4.36 11.55 -10.68
C GLU A 94 -4.53 11.15 -12.16
N ASP A 95 -4.58 9.85 -12.48
CA ASP A 95 -4.98 9.35 -13.82
C ASP A 95 -6.39 8.73 -13.78
#